data_AF-A0A3S8Z8X6-F1
#
_entry.id   AF-A0A3S8Z8X6-F1
#
_cell.length_a   1.000
_cell.length_b   1.000
_cell.length_c   1.000
_cell.angle_alpha   90.00
_cell.angle_beta   90.00
_cell.angle_gamma   90.00
#
_symmetry.space_group_name_H-M   'P 1'
#
loop_
_entity.id
_entity.type
_entity.pdbx_description
1 polymer ?
#
loop_
_entity_poly.entity_id
_entity_poly.type
_entity_poly.pdbx_seq_one_letter_code
_entity_poly.pdbx_strand_id
1 'polypeptide(L)'
;MEESQQFPIVMRGYERAQVDQKLHSLSAALKETRSQVARLDDEVLTLSGELAEARRELAENDRPSYSGLGARVERLLRSTEEQSLDIVTRANADAEKTLNRASAQAAAMTENAERQSAELLSKARRDADDERKAATAAASAELDNARIKAEELVSSAEREANRLQSEAQAHAAELRSRVESETRSLRAATEDEVARLRSEQERSLAEELAAHRTRIHDESAAHESRIAQERAAHEKLIADQRTEHDRRISEETAAHRESLTTAARESAEQLAAEEQRQRDAMTAMVTEAEAKAADAERRLSEAVSRAENLRTTSQSDASARVAQATAEAETILAEARAQAGAILAEARESARREQESVQEHVEQLTAQRDSLTSYLSDMRALLASDQQKLLTDLTDE
;
A
#
# COMPACT_ATOMS: atom_id res chain seq x y z
N MET A 1 -79.20 7.60 -208.20
CA MET A 1 -78.60 7.62 -209.55
C MET A 1 -77.95 6.27 -209.76
N GLU A 2 -78.55 5.46 -210.60
CA GLU A 2 -78.01 4.17 -211.06
C GLU A 2 -76.96 4.45 -212.14
N GLU A 3 -75.76 3.91 -212.00
CA GLU A 3 -74.83 3.71 -213.11
C GLU A 3 -74.71 2.20 -213.37
N SER A 4 -75.31 1.79 -214.48
CA SER A 4 -75.42 0.42 -214.97
C SER A 4 -74.08 -0.07 -215.54
N GLN A 5 -73.44 -1.05 -214.88
CA GLN A 5 -72.26 -1.73 -215.43
C GLN A 5 -72.68 -3.04 -216.11
N GLN A 6 -72.51 -3.07 -217.43
CA GLN A 6 -72.88 -4.15 -218.35
C GLN A 6 -71.97 -5.38 -218.21
N PHE A 7 -72.58 -6.57 -218.27
CA PHE A 7 -71.87 -7.84 -218.31
C PHE A 7 -71.20 -8.04 -219.68
N PRO A 8 -69.91 -8.41 -219.75
CA PRO A 8 -69.23 -8.70 -221.00
C PRO A 8 -69.82 -9.96 -221.67
N ILE A 9 -70.10 -9.85 -222.96
CA ILE A 9 -70.71 -10.90 -223.78
C ILE A 9 -69.59 -11.67 -224.48
N VAL A 10 -69.51 -12.97 -224.21
CA VAL A 10 -68.69 -13.91 -224.98
C VAL A 10 -69.55 -14.44 -226.13
N MET A 11 -68.95 -14.97 -227.21
CA MET A 11 -69.59 -15.29 -228.52
C MET A 11 -70.99 -15.97 -228.51
N ARG A 12 -71.46 -16.57 -227.41
CA ARG A 12 -72.86 -16.99 -227.17
C ARG A 12 -73.28 -16.82 -225.69
N GLY A 13 -73.17 -15.61 -225.13
CA GLY A 13 -73.81 -15.24 -223.86
C GLY A 13 -72.91 -14.55 -222.84
N TYR A 14 -73.47 -14.22 -221.67
CA TYR A 14 -72.78 -13.51 -220.59
C TYR A 14 -71.81 -14.40 -219.80
N GLU A 15 -70.70 -13.82 -219.33
CA GLU A 15 -69.73 -14.49 -218.46
C GLU A 15 -70.33 -14.83 -217.08
N ARG A 16 -70.46 -16.13 -216.80
CA ARG A 16 -71.20 -16.65 -215.64
C ARG A 16 -70.61 -16.21 -214.29
N ALA A 17 -69.29 -16.09 -214.18
CA ALA A 17 -68.62 -15.72 -212.93
C ALA A 17 -68.92 -14.28 -212.48
N GLN A 18 -68.98 -13.31 -213.40
CA GLN A 18 -69.33 -11.92 -213.06
C GLN A 18 -70.81 -11.75 -212.71
N VAL A 19 -71.69 -12.48 -213.41
CA VAL A 19 -73.13 -12.49 -213.10
C VAL A 19 -73.38 -13.05 -211.71
N ASP A 20 -72.70 -14.14 -211.33
CA ASP A 20 -72.78 -14.74 -210.00
C ASP A 20 -72.28 -13.78 -208.91
N GLN A 21 -71.16 -13.08 -209.14
CA GLN A 21 -70.65 -12.07 -208.19
C GLN A 21 -71.64 -10.91 -208.01
N LYS A 22 -72.27 -10.43 -209.09
CA LYS A 22 -73.26 -9.36 -209.00
C LYS A 22 -74.56 -9.82 -208.33
N LEU A 23 -75.04 -11.03 -208.65
CA LEU A 23 -76.17 -11.67 -207.97
C LEU A 23 -75.90 -11.83 -206.47
N HIS A 24 -74.66 -12.16 -206.09
CA HIS A 24 -74.28 -12.26 -204.68
C HIS A 24 -74.31 -10.88 -204.00
N SER A 25 -73.77 -9.84 -204.65
CA SER A 25 -73.82 -8.46 -204.12
C SER A 25 -75.25 -7.92 -203.99
N LEU A 26 -76.12 -8.20 -204.97
CA LEU A 26 -77.53 -7.79 -204.94
C LEU A 26 -78.31 -8.58 -203.90
N SER A 27 -78.02 -9.88 -203.72
CA SER A 27 -78.62 -10.68 -202.65
C SER A 27 -78.19 -10.20 -201.27
N ALA A 28 -76.91 -9.81 -201.10
CA ALA A 28 -76.42 -9.21 -199.87
C ALA A 28 -77.10 -7.87 -199.58
N ALA A 29 -77.18 -6.98 -200.57
CA ALA A 29 -77.88 -5.70 -200.45
C ALA A 29 -79.37 -5.90 -200.11
N LEU A 30 -80.06 -6.83 -200.78
CA LEU A 30 -81.46 -7.15 -200.49
C LEU A 30 -81.65 -7.67 -199.06
N LYS A 31 -80.72 -8.49 -198.56
CA LYS A 31 -80.73 -9.00 -197.18
C LYS A 31 -80.53 -7.87 -196.17
N GLU A 32 -79.62 -6.94 -196.46
CA GLU A 32 -79.38 -5.73 -195.66
C GLU A 32 -80.67 -4.89 -195.57
N THR A 33 -81.29 -4.57 -196.71
CA THR A 33 -82.50 -3.73 -196.75
C THR A 33 -83.66 -4.39 -196.02
N ARG A 34 -83.84 -5.71 -196.15
CA ARG A 34 -84.85 -6.47 -195.39
C ARG A 34 -84.61 -6.41 -193.88
N SER A 35 -83.35 -6.48 -193.43
CA SER A 35 -83.02 -6.32 -192.01
C SER A 35 -83.31 -4.93 -191.47
N GLN A 36 -83.24 -3.91 -192.34
CA GLN A 36 -83.49 -2.53 -191.98
C GLN A 36 -84.98 -2.22 -191.90
N VAL A 37 -85.78 -2.79 -192.83
CA VAL A 37 -87.25 -2.75 -192.76
C VAL A 37 -87.75 -3.44 -191.48
N ALA A 38 -87.23 -4.63 -191.15
CA ALA A 38 -87.64 -5.34 -189.94
C ALA A 38 -87.35 -4.55 -188.65
N ARG A 39 -86.22 -3.82 -188.59
CA ARG A 39 -85.89 -2.95 -187.45
C ARG A 39 -86.85 -1.77 -187.32
N LEU A 40 -87.18 -1.12 -188.45
CA LEU A 40 -88.13 -0.01 -188.45
C LEU A 40 -89.54 -0.46 -188.08
N ASP A 41 -89.97 -1.65 -188.51
CA ASP A 41 -91.28 -2.18 -188.12
C ASP A 41 -91.37 -2.42 -186.60
N ASP A 42 -90.31 -2.92 -185.96
CA ASP A 42 -90.27 -3.14 -184.50
C ASP A 42 -90.32 -1.81 -183.72
N GLU A 43 -89.66 -0.78 -184.25
CA GLU A 43 -89.66 0.57 -183.69
C GLU A 43 -91.04 1.24 -183.82
N VAL A 44 -91.72 1.07 -184.97
CA VAL A 44 -93.10 1.52 -185.18
C VAL A 44 -94.06 0.81 -184.23
N LEU A 45 -93.86 -0.48 -183.97
CA LEU A 45 -94.72 -1.25 -183.05
C LEU A 45 -94.56 -0.78 -181.60
N THR A 46 -93.33 -0.45 -181.20
CA THR A 46 -93.03 0.10 -179.86
C THR A 46 -93.67 1.49 -179.69
N LEU A 47 -93.45 2.40 -180.65
CA LEU A 47 -94.01 3.75 -180.62
C LEU A 47 -95.54 3.77 -180.67
N SER A 48 -96.16 2.83 -181.40
CA SER A 48 -97.62 2.73 -181.42
C SER A 48 -98.20 2.17 -180.12
N GLY A 49 -97.46 1.31 -179.40
CA GLY A 49 -97.77 0.91 -178.03
C GLY A 49 -97.75 2.09 -177.06
N GLU A 50 -96.68 2.88 -177.07
CA GLU A 50 -96.56 4.09 -176.23
C GLU A 50 -97.65 5.12 -176.54
N LEU A 51 -97.99 5.30 -177.83
CA LEU A 51 -99.07 6.21 -178.23
C LEU A 51 -100.44 5.74 -177.74
N ALA A 52 -100.69 4.42 -177.71
CA ALA A 52 -101.94 3.86 -177.19
C ALA A 52 -102.04 4.04 -175.66
N GLU A 53 -100.93 3.91 -174.94
CA GLU A 53 -100.86 4.09 -173.49
C GLU A 53 -101.07 5.56 -173.11
N ALA A 54 -100.38 6.49 -173.79
CA ALA A 54 -100.57 7.93 -173.60
C ALA A 54 -102.00 8.39 -173.92
N ARG A 55 -102.64 7.82 -174.96
CA ARG A 55 -104.06 8.09 -175.25
C ARG A 55 -105.01 7.58 -174.15
N ARG A 56 -104.64 6.52 -173.43
CA ARG A 56 -105.44 5.96 -172.33
C ARG A 56 -105.39 6.87 -171.10
N GLU A 57 -104.21 7.40 -170.74
CA GLU A 57 -104.06 8.37 -169.65
C GLU A 57 -104.85 9.67 -169.91
N LEU A 58 -104.86 10.15 -171.16
CA LEU A 58 -105.67 11.31 -171.55
C LEU A 58 -107.18 11.04 -171.46
N ALA A 59 -107.64 9.84 -171.84
CA ALA A 59 -109.05 9.46 -171.73
C ALA A 59 -109.55 9.33 -170.28
N GLU A 60 -108.68 8.98 -169.32
CA GLU A 60 -109.00 8.98 -167.88
C GLU A 60 -109.13 10.39 -167.30
N ASN A 61 -108.45 11.38 -167.89
CA ASN A 61 -108.46 12.77 -167.43
C ASN A 61 -109.70 13.56 -167.93
N ASP A 62 -110.25 13.20 -169.10
CA ASP A 62 -111.35 13.95 -169.77
C ASP A 62 -112.78 13.57 -169.34
N ARG A 63 -112.99 12.64 -168.38
CA ARG A 63 -114.33 12.29 -167.88
C ARG A 63 -114.45 12.35 -166.35
N PRO A 64 -114.93 13.48 -165.78
CA PRO A 64 -115.12 13.62 -164.34
C PRO A 64 -116.30 12.76 -163.85
N SER A 65 -116.02 11.78 -162.98
CA SER A 65 -117.03 11.04 -162.19
C SER A 65 -116.75 11.22 -160.69
N TYR A 66 -117.80 11.54 -159.93
CA TYR A 66 -117.79 11.85 -158.50
C TYR A 66 -117.43 10.68 -157.56
N SER A 67 -117.09 9.49 -158.08
CA SER A 67 -116.58 8.36 -157.29
C SER A 67 -115.10 8.47 -156.90
N GLY A 68 -114.32 9.35 -157.54
CA GLY A 68 -112.87 9.48 -157.32
C GLY A 68 -112.45 10.34 -156.11
N LEU A 69 -113.38 11.09 -155.50
CA LEU A 69 -113.08 11.97 -154.35
C LEU A 69 -112.81 11.18 -153.06
N GLY A 70 -113.52 10.07 -152.82
CA GLY A 70 -113.27 9.19 -151.66
C GLY A 70 -111.88 8.58 -151.67
N ALA A 71 -111.44 8.08 -152.83
CA ALA A 71 -110.11 7.49 -153.00
C ALA A 71 -108.95 8.50 -152.87
N ARG A 72 -109.21 9.80 -153.04
CA ARG A 72 -108.20 10.87 -152.86
C ARG A 72 -108.10 11.32 -151.41
N VAL A 73 -109.23 11.43 -150.71
CA VAL A 73 -109.26 11.73 -149.26
C VAL A 73 -108.69 10.57 -148.45
N GLU A 74 -108.98 9.32 -148.81
CA GLU A 74 -108.38 8.14 -148.19
C GLU A 74 -106.86 8.10 -148.38
N ARG A 75 -106.34 8.44 -149.57
CA ARG A 75 -104.90 8.53 -149.81
C ARG A 75 -104.23 9.67 -149.03
N LEU A 76 -104.89 10.83 -148.90
CA LEU A 76 -104.36 11.94 -148.10
C LEU A 76 -104.34 11.58 -146.62
N LEU A 77 -105.43 11.02 -146.09
CA LEU A 77 -105.51 10.58 -144.69
C LEU A 77 -104.46 9.49 -144.41
N ARG A 78 -104.32 8.50 -145.29
CA ARG A 78 -103.28 7.46 -145.19
C ARG A 78 -101.87 8.04 -145.25
N SER A 79 -101.62 9.01 -146.13
CA SER A 79 -100.33 9.70 -146.23
C SER A 79 -100.03 10.57 -145.01
N THR A 80 -101.04 11.23 -144.43
CA THR A 80 -100.88 12.02 -143.20
C THR A 80 -100.73 11.14 -141.97
N GLU A 81 -101.38 9.97 -141.95
CA GLU A 81 -101.24 8.97 -140.90
C GLU A 81 -99.84 8.34 -140.95
N GLU A 82 -99.37 7.97 -142.13
CA GLU A 82 -98.01 7.49 -142.37
C GLU A 82 -96.96 8.57 -142.03
N GLN A 83 -97.20 9.83 -142.41
CA GLN A 83 -96.33 10.96 -142.05
C GLN A 83 -96.36 11.25 -140.54
N SER A 84 -97.50 11.11 -139.88
CA SER A 84 -97.61 11.28 -138.42
C SER A 84 -96.91 10.15 -137.68
N LEU A 85 -97.04 8.91 -138.16
CA LEU A 85 -96.29 7.76 -137.65
C LEU A 85 -94.78 7.94 -137.85
N ASP A 86 -94.33 8.47 -138.98
CA ASP A 86 -92.92 8.81 -139.23
C ASP A 86 -92.42 9.94 -138.30
N ILE A 87 -93.22 10.99 -138.08
CA ILE A 87 -92.87 12.06 -137.13
C ILE A 87 -92.79 11.52 -135.70
N VAL A 88 -93.74 10.67 -135.27
CA VAL A 88 -93.74 10.06 -133.94
C VAL A 88 -92.55 9.11 -133.78
N THR A 89 -92.23 8.29 -134.78
CA THR A 89 -91.06 7.40 -134.72
C THR A 89 -89.75 8.18 -134.69
N ARG A 90 -89.60 9.25 -135.49
CA ARG A 90 -88.44 10.16 -135.43
C ARG A 90 -88.34 10.90 -134.10
N ALA A 91 -89.45 11.45 -133.59
CA ALA A 91 -89.48 12.14 -132.32
C ALA A 91 -89.12 11.21 -131.15
N ASN A 92 -89.62 9.97 -131.16
CA ASN A 92 -89.25 8.95 -130.19
C ASN A 92 -87.77 8.57 -130.32
N ALA A 93 -87.26 8.38 -131.53
CA ALA A 93 -85.84 8.09 -131.76
C ALA A 93 -84.93 9.24 -131.30
N ASP A 94 -85.33 10.49 -131.49
CA ASP A 94 -84.56 11.66 -131.06
C ASP A 94 -84.67 11.90 -129.54
N ALA A 95 -85.83 11.62 -128.93
CA ALA A 95 -86.01 11.59 -127.49
C ALA A 95 -85.11 10.51 -126.86
N GLU A 96 -85.10 9.30 -127.44
CA GLU A 96 -84.24 8.20 -126.99
C GLU A 96 -82.75 8.55 -127.13
N LYS A 97 -82.31 9.15 -128.25
CA LYS A 97 -80.94 9.67 -128.38
C LYS A 97 -80.60 10.71 -127.33
N THR A 98 -81.53 11.60 -127.00
CA THR A 98 -81.31 12.67 -126.02
C THR A 98 -81.24 12.10 -124.61
N LEU A 99 -82.12 11.16 -124.26
CA LEU A 99 -82.09 10.44 -122.99
C LEU A 99 -80.81 9.61 -122.85
N ASN A 100 -80.40 8.89 -123.89
CA ASN A 100 -79.16 8.12 -123.89
C ASN A 100 -77.94 9.04 -123.71
N ARG A 101 -77.91 10.21 -124.37
CA ARG A 101 -76.86 11.22 -124.19
C ARG A 101 -76.85 11.81 -122.78
N ALA A 102 -78.01 12.17 -122.24
CA ALA A 102 -78.13 12.73 -120.90
C ALA A 102 -77.74 11.70 -119.83
N SER A 103 -78.18 10.45 -119.97
CA SER A 103 -77.80 9.34 -119.09
C SER A 103 -76.30 9.05 -119.15
N ALA A 104 -75.70 9.04 -120.36
CA ALA A 104 -74.25 8.87 -120.51
C ALA A 104 -73.47 10.04 -119.89
N GLN A 105 -73.95 11.28 -120.05
CA GLN A 105 -73.33 12.46 -119.44
C GLN A 105 -73.45 12.44 -117.91
N ALA A 106 -74.61 12.04 -117.35
CA ALA A 106 -74.81 11.91 -115.91
C ALA A 106 -73.93 10.80 -115.30
N ALA A 107 -73.81 9.66 -115.99
CA ALA A 107 -72.91 8.58 -115.60
C ALA A 107 -71.45 9.05 -115.59
N ALA A 108 -70.99 9.72 -116.66
CA ALA A 108 -69.65 10.27 -116.74
C ALA A 108 -69.38 11.33 -115.65
N MET A 109 -70.36 12.19 -115.35
CA MET A 109 -70.24 13.18 -114.28
C MET A 109 -70.13 12.53 -112.90
N THR A 110 -70.93 11.48 -112.65
CA THR A 110 -70.89 10.71 -111.40
C THR A 110 -69.56 10.00 -111.23
N GLU A 111 -69.07 9.32 -112.27
CA GLU A 111 -67.76 8.65 -112.27
C GLU A 111 -66.61 9.64 -112.04
N ASN A 112 -66.69 10.83 -112.64
CA ASN A 112 -65.70 11.90 -112.41
C ASN A 112 -65.74 12.42 -110.96
N ALA A 113 -66.94 12.65 -110.41
CA ALA A 113 -67.09 13.11 -109.03
C ALA A 113 -66.61 12.05 -108.02
N GLU A 114 -66.91 10.78 -108.26
CA GLU A 114 -66.43 9.65 -107.45
C GLU A 114 -64.90 9.54 -107.49
N ARG A 115 -64.29 9.63 -108.68
CA ARG A 115 -62.83 9.66 -108.82
C ARG A 115 -62.20 10.83 -108.06
N GLN A 116 -62.72 12.04 -108.26
CA GLN A 116 -62.22 13.23 -107.56
C GLN A 116 -62.36 13.10 -106.04
N SER A 117 -63.50 12.59 -105.55
CA SER A 117 -63.70 12.36 -104.11
C SER A 117 -62.75 11.30 -103.56
N ALA A 118 -62.52 10.21 -104.29
CA ALA A 118 -61.58 9.17 -103.90
C ALA A 118 -60.13 9.69 -103.86
N GLU A 119 -59.74 10.52 -104.84
CA GLU A 119 -58.44 11.18 -104.87
C GLU A 119 -58.27 12.16 -103.70
N LEU A 120 -59.28 13.00 -103.43
CA LEU A 120 -59.28 13.93 -102.30
C LEU A 120 -59.18 13.20 -100.95
N LEU A 121 -59.96 12.13 -100.75
CA LEU A 121 -59.90 11.32 -99.54
C LEU A 121 -58.54 10.63 -99.38
N SER A 122 -57.99 10.09 -100.47
CA SER A 122 -56.66 9.46 -100.47
C SER A 122 -55.56 10.47 -100.16
N LYS A 123 -55.67 11.69 -100.69
CA LYS A 123 -54.75 12.80 -100.37
C LYS A 123 -54.88 13.21 -98.90
N ALA A 124 -56.08 13.51 -98.43
CA ALA A 124 -56.33 13.92 -97.05
C ALA A 124 -55.86 12.88 -96.02
N ARG A 125 -56.04 11.58 -96.31
CA ARG A 125 -55.51 10.50 -95.46
C ARG A 125 -53.99 10.47 -95.42
N ARG A 126 -53.32 10.64 -96.56
CA ARG A 126 -51.85 10.71 -96.63
C ARG A 126 -51.33 11.92 -95.87
N ASP A 127 -51.91 13.09 -96.10
CA ASP A 127 -51.54 14.33 -95.42
C ASP A 127 -51.70 14.20 -93.89
N ALA A 128 -52.82 13.63 -93.41
CA ALA A 128 -53.05 13.39 -92.00
C ALA A 128 -52.09 12.35 -91.38
N ASP A 129 -51.74 11.30 -92.13
CA ASP A 129 -50.76 10.31 -91.66
C ASP A 129 -49.35 10.90 -91.58
N ASP A 130 -48.98 11.75 -92.53
CA ASP A 130 -47.67 12.43 -92.54
C ASP A 130 -47.58 13.46 -91.41
N GLU A 131 -48.64 14.24 -91.17
CA GLU A 131 -48.71 15.16 -90.04
C GLU A 131 -48.64 14.42 -88.69
N ARG A 132 -49.37 13.31 -88.55
CA ARG A 132 -49.31 12.47 -87.34
C ARG A 132 -47.92 11.89 -87.11
N LYS A 133 -47.24 11.42 -88.16
CA LYS A 133 -45.86 10.92 -88.06
C LYS A 133 -44.90 12.03 -87.67
N ALA A 134 -45.01 13.20 -88.30
CA ALA A 134 -44.18 14.36 -87.99
C ALA A 134 -44.36 14.81 -86.54
N ALA A 135 -45.61 14.93 -86.06
CA ALA A 135 -45.93 15.29 -84.68
C ALA A 135 -45.40 14.26 -83.67
N THR A 136 -45.53 12.97 -83.98
CA THR A 136 -45.01 11.89 -83.12
C THR A 136 -43.48 11.92 -83.05
N ALA A 137 -42.82 12.12 -84.19
CA ALA A 137 -41.36 12.23 -84.25
C ALA A 137 -40.85 13.46 -83.48
N ALA A 138 -41.51 14.61 -83.63
CA ALA A 138 -41.17 15.83 -82.90
C ALA A 138 -41.36 15.66 -81.38
N ALA A 139 -42.48 15.05 -80.96
CA ALA A 139 -42.74 14.78 -79.54
C ALA A 139 -41.71 13.80 -78.94
N SER A 140 -41.32 12.75 -79.67
CA SER A 140 -40.27 11.82 -79.23
C SER A 140 -38.93 12.54 -79.08
N ALA A 141 -38.54 13.33 -80.07
CA ALA A 141 -37.29 14.08 -80.04
C ALA A 141 -37.25 15.06 -78.86
N GLU A 142 -38.35 15.77 -78.58
CA GLU A 142 -38.43 16.67 -77.43
C GLU A 142 -38.35 15.92 -76.09
N LEU A 143 -39.03 14.77 -75.96
CA LEU A 143 -38.94 13.93 -74.76
C LEU A 143 -37.52 13.39 -74.55
N ASP A 144 -36.84 12.97 -75.60
CA ASP A 144 -35.47 12.46 -75.50
C ASP A 144 -34.50 13.59 -75.13
N ASN A 145 -34.64 14.79 -75.73
CA ASN A 145 -33.86 15.97 -75.34
C ASN A 145 -34.10 16.37 -73.88
N ALA A 146 -35.36 16.36 -73.42
CA ALA A 146 -35.71 16.66 -72.05
C ALA A 146 -35.13 15.64 -71.06
N ARG A 147 -35.11 14.34 -71.43
CA ARG A 147 -34.48 13.28 -70.64
C ARG A 147 -32.98 13.46 -70.53
N ILE A 148 -32.28 13.66 -71.65
CA ILE A 148 -30.83 13.89 -71.67
C ILE A 148 -30.48 15.09 -70.78
N LYS A 149 -31.21 16.20 -70.92
CA LYS A 149 -30.98 17.40 -70.11
C LYS A 149 -31.24 17.16 -68.61
N ALA A 150 -32.26 16.37 -68.27
CA ALA A 150 -32.53 16.01 -66.88
C ALA A 150 -31.41 15.13 -66.31
N GLU A 151 -30.93 14.14 -67.07
CA GLU A 151 -29.83 13.26 -66.68
C GLU A 151 -28.52 14.04 -66.49
N GLU A 152 -28.21 14.99 -67.39
CA GLU A 152 -27.05 15.87 -67.26
C GLU A 152 -27.13 16.76 -66.01
N LEU A 153 -28.30 17.34 -65.73
CA LEU A 153 -28.53 18.15 -64.54
C LEU A 153 -28.38 17.34 -63.25
N VAL A 154 -28.97 16.14 -63.20
CA VAL A 154 -28.84 15.23 -62.05
C VAL A 154 -27.39 14.83 -61.86
N SER A 155 -26.71 14.40 -62.93
CA SER A 155 -25.30 14.00 -62.88
C SER A 155 -24.39 15.16 -62.45
N SER A 156 -24.68 16.39 -62.88
CA SER A 156 -23.96 17.58 -62.42
C SER A 156 -24.21 17.87 -60.94
N ALA A 157 -25.46 17.78 -60.49
CA ALA A 157 -25.83 18.00 -59.09
C ALA A 157 -25.19 16.93 -58.17
N GLU A 158 -25.15 15.67 -58.61
CA GLU A 158 -24.49 14.58 -57.88
C GLU A 158 -22.98 14.79 -57.75
N ARG A 159 -22.30 15.19 -58.84
CA ARG A 159 -20.88 15.53 -58.80
C ARG A 159 -20.60 16.68 -57.83
N GLU A 160 -21.43 17.71 -57.86
CA GLU A 160 -21.29 18.87 -56.97
C GLU A 160 -21.55 18.50 -55.51
N ALA A 161 -22.59 17.70 -55.24
CA ALA A 161 -22.88 17.19 -53.90
C ALA A 161 -21.72 16.35 -53.35
N ASN A 162 -21.14 15.46 -54.16
CA ASN A 162 -19.99 14.65 -53.79
C ASN A 162 -18.74 15.51 -53.54
N ARG A 163 -18.54 16.57 -54.33
CA ARG A 163 -17.45 17.54 -54.13
C ARG A 163 -17.61 18.26 -52.80
N LEU A 164 -18.79 18.82 -52.52
CA LEU A 164 -19.10 19.50 -51.27
C LEU A 164 -18.98 18.57 -50.06
N GLN A 165 -19.42 17.31 -50.19
CA GLN A 165 -19.27 16.32 -49.14
C GLN A 165 -17.79 16.00 -48.86
N SER A 166 -16.98 15.85 -49.91
CA SER A 166 -15.54 15.60 -49.77
C SER A 166 -14.81 16.78 -49.13
N GLU A 167 -15.15 18.01 -49.51
CA GLU A 167 -14.63 19.24 -48.90
C GLU A 167 -15.03 19.36 -47.42
N ALA A 168 -16.29 19.09 -47.09
CA ALA A 168 -16.77 19.10 -45.71
C ALA A 168 -16.07 18.03 -44.85
N GLN A 169 -15.83 16.84 -45.40
CA GLN A 169 -15.09 15.77 -44.72
C GLN A 169 -13.61 16.15 -44.50
N ALA A 170 -12.97 16.77 -45.49
CA ALA A 170 -11.60 17.25 -45.37
C ALA A 170 -11.47 18.34 -44.29
N HIS A 171 -12.35 19.34 -44.30
CA HIS A 171 -12.40 20.38 -43.27
C HIS A 171 -12.68 19.81 -41.87
N ALA A 172 -13.59 18.85 -41.75
CA ALA A 172 -13.85 18.19 -40.48
C ALA A 172 -12.64 17.41 -39.97
N ALA A 173 -11.90 16.73 -40.85
CA ALA A 173 -10.67 16.00 -40.50
C ALA A 173 -9.55 16.97 -40.06
N GLU A 174 -9.37 18.07 -40.78
CA GLU A 174 -8.41 19.13 -40.43
C GLU A 174 -8.72 19.73 -39.05
N LEU A 175 -9.98 20.10 -38.80
CA LEU A 175 -10.41 20.66 -37.52
C LEU A 175 -10.19 19.68 -36.37
N ARG A 176 -10.51 18.40 -36.56
CA ARG A 176 -10.24 17.36 -35.55
C ARG A 176 -8.74 17.23 -35.26
N SER A 177 -7.91 17.16 -36.31
CA SER A 177 -6.45 17.08 -36.16
C SER A 177 -5.88 18.28 -35.40
N ARG A 178 -6.37 19.48 -35.73
CA ARG A 178 -5.98 20.72 -35.03
C ARG A 178 -6.38 20.68 -33.55
N VAL A 179 -7.63 20.32 -33.23
CA VAL A 179 -8.11 20.21 -31.85
C VAL A 179 -7.34 19.14 -31.07
N GLU A 180 -7.03 18.00 -31.70
CA GLU A 180 -6.20 16.97 -31.08
C GLU A 180 -4.79 17.46 -30.76
N SER A 181 -4.17 18.20 -31.69
CA SER A 181 -2.84 18.79 -31.49
C SER A 181 -2.85 19.84 -30.36
N GLU A 182 -3.82 20.76 -30.38
CA GLU A 182 -4.00 21.78 -29.34
C GLU A 182 -4.26 21.14 -27.97
N THR A 183 -5.10 20.09 -27.91
CA THR A 183 -5.37 19.35 -26.67
C THR A 183 -4.12 18.64 -26.15
N ARG A 184 -3.32 18.02 -27.02
CA ARG A 184 -2.05 17.38 -26.62
C ARG A 184 -1.06 18.42 -26.10
N SER A 185 -0.94 19.56 -26.77
CA SER A 185 -0.07 20.66 -26.34
C SER A 185 -0.50 21.22 -24.99
N LEU A 186 -1.80 21.44 -24.78
CA LEU A 186 -2.33 21.91 -23.51
C LEU A 186 -2.08 20.89 -22.39
N ARG A 187 -2.29 19.59 -22.65
CA ARG A 187 -1.99 18.52 -21.67
C ARG A 187 -0.52 18.50 -21.28
N ALA A 188 0.39 18.52 -22.25
CA ALA A 188 1.83 18.57 -21.99
C ALA A 188 2.20 19.79 -21.13
N ALA A 189 1.70 20.98 -21.49
CA ALA A 189 1.93 22.20 -20.71
C ALA A 189 1.39 22.10 -19.27
N THR A 190 0.22 21.49 -19.06
CA THR A 190 -0.32 21.27 -17.72
C THR A 190 0.46 20.24 -16.92
N GLU A 191 0.95 19.18 -17.56
CA GLU A 191 1.78 18.16 -16.93
C GLU A 191 3.12 18.75 -16.48
N ASP A 192 3.75 19.55 -17.33
CA ASP A 192 4.99 20.28 -17.03
C ASP A 192 4.79 21.26 -15.87
N GLU A 193 3.69 22.02 -15.85
CA GLU A 193 3.39 22.95 -14.76
C GLU A 193 3.13 22.23 -13.44
N VAL A 194 2.39 21.11 -13.45
CA VAL A 194 2.20 20.28 -12.27
C VAL A 194 3.51 19.70 -11.77
N ALA A 195 4.39 19.23 -12.67
CA ALA A 195 5.71 18.73 -12.31
C ALA A 195 6.59 19.84 -11.69
N ARG A 196 6.56 21.05 -12.26
CA ARG A 196 7.26 22.23 -11.74
C ARG A 196 6.78 22.59 -10.35
N LEU A 197 5.47 22.73 -10.15
CA LEU A 197 4.88 23.05 -8.84
C LEU A 197 5.19 21.98 -7.78
N ARG A 198 5.16 20.70 -8.16
CA ARG A 198 5.56 19.60 -7.26
C ARG A 198 7.03 19.70 -6.87
N SER A 199 7.93 19.94 -7.83
CA SER A 199 9.36 20.08 -7.54
C SER A 199 9.65 21.30 -6.65
N GLU A 200 8.97 22.42 -6.88
CA GLU A 200 9.07 23.62 -6.02
C GLU A 200 8.57 23.32 -4.61
N GLN A 201 7.44 22.63 -4.46
CA GLN A 201 6.91 22.24 -3.16
C GLN A 201 7.83 21.26 -2.42
N GLU A 202 8.37 20.25 -3.11
CA GLU A 202 9.32 19.29 -2.54
C GLU A 202 10.59 20.00 -2.06
N ARG A 203 11.09 20.96 -2.84
CA ARG A 203 12.24 21.78 -2.45
C ARG A 203 11.95 22.64 -1.23
N SER A 204 10.82 23.34 -1.21
CA SER A 204 10.39 24.15 -0.06
C SER A 204 10.28 23.30 1.21
N LEU A 205 9.66 22.12 1.11
CA LEU A 205 9.53 21.20 2.23
C LEU A 205 10.90 20.67 2.70
N ALA A 206 11.80 20.36 1.78
CA ALA A 206 13.16 19.94 2.11
C ALA A 206 13.95 21.05 2.82
N GLU A 207 13.82 22.30 2.37
CA GLU A 207 14.42 23.48 2.99
C GLU A 207 13.87 23.72 4.41
N GLU A 208 12.54 23.63 4.59
CA GLU A 208 11.90 23.71 5.91
C GLU A 208 12.34 22.60 6.86
N LEU A 209 12.38 21.35 6.39
CA LEU A 209 12.83 20.20 7.19
C LEU A 209 14.30 20.33 7.58
N ALA A 210 15.15 20.82 6.68
CA ALA A 210 16.55 21.10 6.99
C ALA A 210 16.68 22.19 8.06
N ALA A 211 15.94 23.29 7.93
CA ALA A 211 15.92 24.37 8.91
C ALA A 211 15.42 23.88 10.29
N HIS A 212 14.38 23.06 10.33
CA HIS A 212 13.88 22.46 11.56
C HIS A 212 14.90 21.51 12.21
N ARG A 213 15.59 20.67 11.42
CA ARG A 213 16.65 19.79 11.93
C ARG A 213 17.80 20.58 12.54
N THR A 214 18.25 21.65 11.87
CA THR A 214 19.27 22.54 12.42
C THR A 214 18.81 23.19 13.72
N ARG A 215 17.57 23.70 13.78
CA ARG A 215 17.02 24.29 15.02
C ARG A 215 16.99 23.29 16.18
N ILE A 216 16.51 22.07 15.94
CA ILE A 216 16.47 21.01 16.97
C ILE A 216 17.88 20.66 17.43
N HIS A 217 18.84 20.58 16.51
CA HIS A 217 20.24 20.32 16.83
C HIS A 217 20.82 21.44 17.70
N ASP A 218 20.63 22.70 17.32
CA ASP A 218 21.13 23.86 18.05
C ASP A 218 20.50 23.98 19.44
N GLU A 219 19.19 23.76 19.56
CA GLU A 219 18.48 23.71 20.85
C GLU A 219 18.99 22.57 21.73
N SER A 220 19.21 21.39 21.15
CA SER A 220 19.75 20.23 21.88
C SER A 220 21.17 20.50 22.38
N ALA A 221 22.04 21.07 21.54
CA ALA A 221 23.40 21.45 21.92
C ALA A 221 23.41 22.53 23.01
N ALA A 222 22.50 23.52 22.93
CA ALA A 222 22.34 24.53 23.97
C ALA A 222 21.87 23.91 25.30
N HIS A 223 20.91 22.98 25.25
CA HIS A 223 20.46 22.25 26.43
C HIS A 223 21.56 21.39 27.05
N GLU A 224 22.33 20.66 26.24
CA GLU A 224 23.47 19.87 26.72
C GLU A 224 24.54 20.74 27.37
N SER A 225 24.86 21.89 26.78
CA SER A 225 25.78 22.88 27.37
C SER A 225 25.27 23.40 28.72
N ARG A 226 23.98 23.74 28.83
CA ARG A 226 23.37 24.19 30.09
C ARG A 226 23.42 23.11 31.16
N ILE A 227 23.08 21.86 30.82
CA ILE A 227 23.17 20.72 31.76
C ILE A 227 24.62 20.51 32.21
N ALA A 228 25.60 20.61 31.31
CA ALA A 228 27.00 20.51 31.65
C ALA A 228 27.46 21.63 32.60
N GLN A 229 27.02 22.88 32.37
CA GLN A 229 27.30 24.01 33.25
C GLN A 229 26.67 23.83 34.63
N GLU A 230 25.40 23.43 34.70
CA GLU A 230 24.70 23.15 35.96
C GLU A 230 25.37 22.01 36.74
N ARG A 231 25.75 20.92 36.07
CA ARG A 231 26.50 19.82 36.69
C ARG A 231 27.86 20.27 37.23
N ALA A 232 28.61 21.05 36.46
CA ALA A 232 29.89 21.60 36.92
C ALA A 232 29.71 22.52 38.14
N ALA A 233 28.67 23.35 38.15
CA ALA A 233 28.33 24.20 39.29
C ALA A 233 27.95 23.39 40.53
N HIS A 234 27.15 22.35 40.37
CA HIS A 234 26.78 21.45 41.47
C HIS A 234 27.98 20.65 42.01
N GLU A 235 28.84 20.12 41.13
CA GLU A 235 30.04 19.40 41.55
C GLU A 235 30.97 20.32 42.37
N LYS A 236 31.16 21.57 41.92
CA LYS A 236 31.91 22.57 42.67
C LYS A 236 31.28 22.84 44.03
N LEU A 237 29.97 23.04 44.10
CA LEU A 237 29.28 23.27 45.38
C LEU A 237 29.45 22.07 46.33
N ILE A 238 29.36 20.84 45.83
CA ILE A 238 29.57 19.63 46.63
C ILE A 238 31.02 19.56 47.13
N ALA A 239 32.00 19.88 46.28
CA ALA A 239 33.41 19.92 46.67
C ALA A 239 33.67 20.99 47.75
N ASP A 240 33.14 22.20 47.57
CA ASP A 240 33.22 23.29 48.54
C ASP A 240 32.57 22.87 49.88
N GLN A 241 31.39 22.24 49.85
CA GLN A 241 30.73 21.70 51.04
C GLN A 241 31.54 20.60 51.73
N ARG A 242 32.15 19.67 50.96
CA ARG A 242 33.00 18.62 51.51
C ARG A 242 34.24 19.19 52.21
N THR A 243 34.93 20.12 51.56
CA THR A 243 36.11 20.78 52.17
C THR A 243 35.75 21.54 53.44
N GLU A 244 34.61 22.22 53.47
CA GLU A 244 34.10 22.89 54.67
C GLU A 244 33.72 21.90 55.78
N HIS A 245 33.07 20.79 55.43
CA HIS A 245 32.77 19.73 56.40
C HIS A 245 34.05 19.08 56.96
N ASP A 246 35.04 18.78 56.13
CA ASP A 246 36.33 18.23 56.56
C ASP A 246 37.07 19.20 57.48
N ARG A 247 37.04 20.51 57.17
CA ARG A 247 37.58 21.57 58.03
C ARG A 247 36.90 21.56 59.40
N ARG A 248 35.56 21.54 59.43
CA ARG A 248 34.79 21.48 60.68
C ARG A 248 35.12 20.23 61.51
N ILE A 249 35.17 19.06 60.88
CA ILE A 249 35.54 17.79 61.55
C ILE A 249 36.95 17.90 62.15
N SER A 250 37.91 18.45 61.40
CA SER A 250 39.28 18.65 61.87
C SER A 250 39.34 19.57 63.09
N GLU A 251 38.62 20.69 63.05
CA GLU A 251 38.52 21.65 64.16
C GLU A 251 37.87 21.02 65.40
N GLU A 252 36.73 20.34 65.24
CA GLU A 252 36.04 19.63 66.32
C GLU A 252 36.93 18.52 66.91
N THR A 253 37.66 17.77 66.07
CA THR A 253 38.59 16.73 66.51
C THR A 253 39.79 17.32 67.25
N ALA A 254 40.33 18.46 66.80
CA ALA A 254 41.42 19.15 67.46
C ALA A 254 40.98 19.68 68.84
N ALA A 255 39.82 20.33 68.91
CA ALA A 255 39.23 20.80 70.16
C ALA A 255 38.94 19.64 71.13
N HIS A 256 38.41 18.52 70.63
CA HIS A 256 38.18 17.33 71.46
C HIS A 256 39.50 16.73 71.97
N ARG A 257 40.53 16.64 71.12
CA ARG A 257 41.87 16.18 71.54
C ARG A 257 42.46 17.10 72.60
N GLU A 258 42.35 18.41 72.43
CA GLU A 258 42.82 19.39 73.42
C GLU A 258 42.09 19.20 74.76
N SER A 259 40.76 19.09 74.73
CA SER A 259 39.97 18.80 75.93
C SER A 259 40.39 17.51 76.62
N LEU A 260 40.64 16.42 75.87
CA LEU A 260 41.17 15.17 76.42
C LEU A 260 42.57 15.34 77.01
N THR A 261 43.46 16.11 76.38
CA THR A 261 44.79 16.37 76.93
C THR A 261 44.74 17.20 78.20
N THR A 262 43.86 18.20 78.27
CA THR A 262 43.63 18.98 79.49
C THR A 262 43.06 18.10 80.59
N ALA A 263 42.03 17.30 80.31
CA ALA A 263 41.47 16.36 81.28
C ALA A 263 42.51 15.32 81.76
N ALA A 264 43.36 14.81 80.86
CA ALA A 264 44.45 13.90 81.21
C ALA A 264 45.50 14.59 82.09
N ARG A 265 45.83 15.85 81.82
CA ARG A 265 46.74 16.65 82.64
C ARG A 265 46.15 16.92 84.03
N GLU A 266 44.89 17.33 84.10
CA GLU A 266 44.18 17.53 85.37
C GLU A 266 44.14 16.22 86.18
N SER A 267 43.84 15.09 85.53
CA SER A 267 43.86 13.78 86.17
C SER A 267 45.27 13.38 86.65
N ALA A 268 46.31 13.66 85.87
CA ALA A 268 47.70 13.43 86.27
C ALA A 268 48.14 14.33 87.43
N GLU A 269 47.72 15.59 87.44
CA GLU A 269 47.95 16.53 88.54
C GLU A 269 47.21 16.08 89.81
N GLN A 270 45.98 15.58 89.69
CA GLN A 270 45.22 15.00 90.80
C GLN A 270 45.91 13.74 91.35
N LEU A 271 46.35 12.82 90.48
CA LEU A 271 47.10 11.63 90.88
C LEU A 271 48.42 12.00 91.55
N ALA A 272 49.18 12.96 91.01
CA ALA A 272 50.42 13.43 91.60
C ALA A 272 50.19 14.11 92.95
N ALA A 273 49.12 14.89 93.10
CA ALA A 273 48.73 15.50 94.38
C ALA A 273 48.34 14.43 95.41
N GLU A 274 47.61 13.39 94.99
CA GLU A 274 47.25 12.27 95.87
C GLU A 274 48.47 11.43 96.26
N GLU A 275 49.36 11.11 95.31
CA GLU A 275 50.65 10.48 95.59
C GLU A 275 51.51 11.32 96.54
N GLN A 276 51.54 12.63 96.35
CA GLN A 276 52.26 13.54 97.25
C GLN A 276 51.64 13.53 98.65
N ARG A 277 50.31 13.59 98.78
CA ARG A 277 49.64 13.42 100.08
C ARG A 277 49.97 12.08 100.73
N GLN A 278 50.00 11.00 99.94
CA GLN A 278 50.38 9.68 100.44
C GLN A 278 51.85 9.64 100.88
N ARG A 279 52.76 10.29 100.14
CA ARG A 279 54.17 10.43 100.52
C ARG A 279 54.31 11.26 101.79
N ASP A 280 53.65 12.41 101.89
CA ASP A 280 53.67 13.27 103.07
C ASP A 280 53.10 12.54 104.29
N ALA A 281 52.01 11.77 104.11
CA ALA A 281 51.46 10.91 105.16
C ALA A 281 52.42 9.78 105.55
N MET A 282 53.08 9.14 104.58
CA MET A 282 54.10 8.12 104.84
C MET A 282 55.30 8.72 105.58
N THR A 283 55.79 9.89 105.16
CA THR A 283 56.86 10.62 105.83
C THR A 283 56.43 10.99 107.25
N ALA A 284 55.23 11.53 107.46
CA ALA A 284 54.71 11.81 108.79
C ALA A 284 54.64 10.55 109.66
N MET A 285 54.19 9.43 109.11
CA MET A 285 54.16 8.13 109.80
C MET A 285 55.57 7.62 110.14
N VAL A 286 56.54 7.77 109.24
CA VAL A 286 57.96 7.44 109.50
C VAL A 286 58.52 8.37 110.57
N THR A 287 58.24 9.67 110.52
CA THR A 287 58.71 10.63 111.53
C THR A 287 58.10 10.33 112.90
N GLU A 288 56.82 9.94 112.94
CA GLU A 288 56.15 9.48 114.16
C GLU A 288 56.76 8.15 114.66
N ALA A 289 57.09 7.22 113.76
CA ALA A 289 57.76 5.97 114.09
C ALA A 289 59.19 6.20 114.63
N GLU A 290 59.94 7.14 114.04
CA GLU A 290 61.26 7.57 114.51
C GLU A 290 61.16 8.27 115.88
N ALA A 291 60.16 9.11 116.09
CA ALA A 291 59.91 9.72 117.40
C ALA A 291 59.57 8.66 118.47
N LYS A 292 58.75 7.65 118.11
CA LYS A 292 58.46 6.49 118.98
C LYS A 292 59.70 5.63 119.22
N ALA A 293 60.55 5.43 118.20
CA ALA A 293 61.80 4.69 118.33
C ALA A 293 62.79 5.44 119.22
N ALA A 294 62.94 6.75 119.07
CA ALA A 294 63.76 7.59 119.93
C ALA A 294 63.27 7.63 121.39
N ASP A 295 61.94 7.65 121.62
CA ASP A 295 61.37 7.51 122.97
C ASP A 295 61.65 6.11 123.54
N ALA A 296 61.55 5.06 122.72
CA ALA A 296 61.89 3.69 123.11
C ALA A 296 63.40 3.53 123.41
N GLU A 297 64.28 4.14 122.63
CA GLU A 297 65.73 4.17 122.88
C GLU A 297 66.07 4.93 124.16
N ARG A 298 65.38 6.06 124.44
CA ARG A 298 65.55 6.81 125.68
C ARG A 298 65.12 5.96 126.89
N ARG A 299 63.96 5.27 126.79
CA ARG A 299 63.50 4.32 127.82
C ARG A 299 64.45 3.12 127.98
N LEU A 300 65.03 2.62 126.88
CA LEU A 300 66.00 1.53 126.91
C LEU A 300 67.32 1.97 127.55
N SER A 301 67.83 3.16 127.21
CA SER A 301 69.02 3.75 127.84
C SER A 301 68.83 3.94 129.34
N GLU A 302 67.68 4.47 129.78
CA GLU A 302 67.34 4.56 131.20
C GLU A 302 67.19 3.19 131.88
N ALA A 303 66.68 2.18 131.17
CA ALA A 303 66.61 0.81 131.67
C ALA A 303 68.00 0.16 131.78
N VAL A 304 68.90 0.40 130.82
CA VAL A 304 70.29 -0.08 130.83
C VAL A 304 71.09 0.61 131.93
N SER A 305 70.99 1.92 132.12
CA SER A 305 71.64 2.60 133.25
C SER A 305 71.09 2.13 134.60
N ARG A 306 69.78 1.82 134.71
CA ARG A 306 69.22 1.16 135.90
C ARG A 306 69.77 -0.26 136.11
N ALA A 307 69.94 -1.03 135.03
CA ALA A 307 70.50 -2.37 135.08
C ALA A 307 72.00 -2.39 135.41
N GLU A 308 72.78 -1.43 134.92
CA GLU A 308 74.20 -1.25 135.28
C GLU A 308 74.37 -0.82 136.74
N ASN A 309 73.53 0.11 137.22
CA ASN A 309 73.50 0.45 138.64
C ASN A 309 73.11 -0.75 139.51
N LEU A 310 72.09 -1.54 139.12
CA LEU A 310 71.70 -2.76 139.82
C LEU A 310 72.83 -3.81 139.82
N ARG A 311 73.56 -3.98 138.71
CA ARG A 311 74.70 -4.90 138.61
C ARG A 311 75.86 -4.46 139.48
N THR A 312 76.19 -3.17 139.51
CA THR A 312 77.29 -2.62 140.32
C THR A 312 76.97 -2.75 141.81
N THR A 313 75.72 -2.47 142.19
CA THR A 313 75.24 -2.62 143.58
C THR A 313 75.19 -4.10 143.99
N SER A 314 74.72 -4.99 143.12
CA SER A 314 74.69 -6.44 143.37
C SER A 314 76.10 -7.05 143.45
N GLN A 315 77.07 -6.54 142.68
CA GLN A 315 78.48 -6.95 142.77
C GLN A 315 79.12 -6.51 144.11
N SER A 316 78.77 -5.31 144.59
CA SER A 316 79.15 -4.83 145.93
C SER A 316 78.53 -5.68 147.04
N ASP A 317 77.23 -5.98 146.93
CA ASP A 317 76.50 -6.80 147.91
C ASP A 317 76.97 -8.26 147.93
N ALA A 318 77.31 -8.83 146.77
CA ALA A 318 77.90 -10.17 146.68
C ALA A 318 79.30 -10.22 147.33
N SER A 319 80.11 -9.17 147.16
CA SER A 319 81.43 -9.07 147.80
C SER A 319 81.31 -8.93 149.32
N ALA A 320 80.32 -8.15 149.79
CA ALA A 320 80.03 -8.00 151.22
C ALA A 320 79.49 -9.31 151.85
N ARG A 321 78.64 -10.06 151.15
CA ARG A 321 78.12 -11.36 151.62
C ARG A 321 79.20 -12.44 151.68
N VAL A 322 80.15 -12.46 150.73
CA VAL A 322 81.30 -13.38 150.79
C VAL A 322 82.22 -13.03 151.96
N ALA A 323 82.50 -11.74 152.18
CA ALA A 323 83.32 -11.29 153.31
C ALA A 323 82.67 -11.61 154.67
N GLN A 324 81.36 -11.44 154.79
CA GLN A 324 80.59 -11.80 155.99
C GLN A 324 80.60 -13.31 156.23
N ALA A 325 80.38 -14.13 155.18
CA ALA A 325 80.40 -15.59 155.29
C ALA A 325 81.80 -16.13 155.68
N THR A 326 82.89 -15.50 155.23
CA THR A 326 84.25 -15.86 155.68
C THR A 326 84.52 -15.47 157.13
N ALA A 327 84.01 -14.33 157.60
CA ALA A 327 84.16 -13.92 159.00
C ALA A 327 83.32 -14.80 159.96
N GLU A 328 82.11 -15.19 159.55
CA GLU A 328 81.27 -16.13 160.30
C GLU A 328 81.91 -17.53 160.33
N ALA A 329 82.50 -17.99 159.23
CA ALA A 329 83.23 -19.26 159.19
C ALA A 329 84.50 -19.28 160.06
N GLU A 330 85.25 -18.17 160.12
CA GLU A 330 86.40 -18.03 161.02
C GLU A 330 85.97 -18.02 162.50
N THR A 331 84.83 -17.40 162.81
CA THR A 331 84.28 -17.35 164.17
C THR A 331 83.83 -18.75 164.63
N ILE A 332 83.16 -19.50 163.76
CA ILE A 332 82.73 -20.89 164.04
C ILE A 332 83.95 -21.82 164.21
N LEU A 333 85.02 -21.64 163.44
CA LEU A 333 86.27 -22.40 163.60
C LEU A 333 87.03 -22.04 164.88
N ALA A 334 86.96 -20.78 165.33
CA ALA A 334 87.54 -20.34 166.60
C ALA A 334 86.77 -20.90 167.80
N GLU A 335 85.42 -20.88 167.76
CA GLU A 335 84.55 -21.46 168.78
C GLU A 335 84.69 -22.98 168.88
N ALA A 336 84.78 -23.69 167.75
CA ALA A 336 85.00 -25.13 167.73
C ALA A 336 86.37 -25.53 168.32
N ARG A 337 87.41 -24.71 168.11
CA ARG A 337 88.74 -24.93 168.72
C ARG A 337 88.77 -24.60 170.21
N ALA A 338 88.04 -23.57 170.65
CA ALA A 338 87.89 -23.24 172.05
C ALA A 338 87.10 -24.33 172.82
N GLN A 339 86.03 -24.85 172.23
CA GLN A 339 85.25 -25.97 172.78
C GLN A 339 86.07 -27.27 172.81
N ALA A 340 86.83 -27.58 171.76
CA ALA A 340 87.73 -28.74 171.76
C ALA A 340 88.85 -28.60 172.82
N GLY A 341 89.35 -27.38 173.05
CA GLY A 341 90.29 -27.08 174.12
C GLY A 341 89.69 -27.26 175.53
N ALA A 342 88.45 -26.82 175.73
CA ALA A 342 87.73 -27.00 177.00
C ALA A 342 87.48 -28.48 177.32
N ILE A 343 87.05 -29.27 176.32
CA ILE A 343 86.81 -30.72 176.47
C ILE A 343 88.11 -31.48 176.79
N LEU A 344 89.25 -31.10 176.20
CA LEU A 344 90.54 -31.71 176.51
C LEU A 344 91.09 -31.32 177.89
N ALA A 345 90.79 -30.11 178.37
CA ALA A 345 91.14 -29.69 179.73
C ALA A 345 90.28 -30.42 180.78
N GLU A 346 88.97 -30.53 180.55
CA GLU A 346 88.02 -31.24 181.41
C GLU A 346 88.30 -32.75 181.48
N ALA A 347 88.71 -33.36 180.36
CA ALA A 347 89.14 -34.77 180.33
C ALA A 347 90.44 -35.00 181.13
N ARG A 348 91.39 -34.06 181.12
CA ARG A 348 92.62 -34.15 181.92
C ARG A 348 92.36 -33.93 183.41
N GLU A 349 91.48 -32.99 183.75
CA GLU A 349 91.07 -32.73 185.13
C GLU A 349 90.34 -33.95 185.73
N SER A 350 89.45 -34.57 184.94
CA SER A 350 88.72 -35.78 185.34
C SER A 350 89.66 -36.98 185.53
N ALA A 351 90.62 -37.20 184.61
CA ALA A 351 91.61 -38.25 184.75
C ALA A 351 92.52 -38.06 185.99
N ARG A 352 92.76 -36.81 186.40
CA ARG A 352 93.53 -36.48 187.61
C ARG A 352 92.76 -36.77 188.89
N ARG A 353 91.47 -36.42 188.94
CA ARG A 353 90.56 -36.75 190.06
C ARG A 353 90.38 -38.26 190.21
N GLU A 354 90.36 -38.99 189.09
CA GLU A 354 90.25 -40.44 189.10
C GLU A 354 91.53 -41.11 189.64
N GLN A 355 92.72 -40.56 189.34
CA GLN A 355 93.97 -41.01 189.96
C GLN A 355 94.05 -40.74 191.46
N GLU A 356 93.60 -39.58 191.94
CA GLU A 356 93.56 -39.27 193.38
C GLU A 356 92.57 -40.17 194.13
N SER A 357 91.41 -40.46 193.53
CA SER A 357 90.42 -41.37 194.12
C SER A 357 90.91 -42.82 194.19
N VAL A 358 91.70 -43.28 193.22
CA VAL A 358 92.32 -44.61 193.24
C VAL A 358 93.40 -44.69 194.31
N GLN A 359 94.13 -43.59 194.56
CA GLN A 359 95.15 -43.53 195.59
C GLN A 359 94.55 -43.57 197.01
N GLU A 360 93.46 -42.84 197.27
CA GLU A 360 92.75 -42.89 198.57
C GLU A 360 92.13 -44.27 198.86
N HIS A 361 91.66 -44.98 197.83
CA HIS A 361 91.13 -46.33 198.00
C HIS A 361 92.21 -47.37 198.37
N VAL A 362 93.44 -47.19 197.86
CA VAL A 362 94.58 -48.05 198.22
C VAL A 362 95.03 -47.80 199.66
N GLU A 363 94.95 -46.55 200.14
CA GLU A 363 95.26 -46.20 201.53
C GLU A 363 94.21 -46.74 202.51
N GLN A 364 92.91 -46.68 202.16
CA GLN A 364 91.83 -47.24 203.01
C GLN A 364 91.89 -48.77 203.14
N LEU A 365 92.28 -49.50 202.09
CA LEU A 365 92.41 -50.95 202.14
C LEU A 365 93.64 -51.40 202.94
N THR A 366 94.71 -50.59 202.94
CA THR A 366 95.89 -50.84 203.76
C THR A 366 95.61 -50.63 205.25
N ALA A 367 94.77 -49.64 205.59
CA ALA A 367 94.30 -49.42 206.96
C ALA A 367 93.37 -50.54 207.47
N GLN A 368 92.54 -51.14 206.60
CA GLN A 368 91.68 -52.27 206.98
C GLN A 368 92.47 -53.54 207.30
N ARG A 369 93.56 -53.81 206.55
CA ARG A 369 94.48 -54.94 206.80
C ARG A 369 95.11 -54.87 208.20
N ASP A 370 95.45 -53.68 208.65
CA ASP A 370 96.14 -53.49 209.94
C ASP A 370 95.18 -53.60 211.13
N SER A 371 93.88 -53.29 210.95
CA SER A 371 92.87 -53.40 212.02
C SER A 371 92.44 -54.84 212.33
N LEU A 372 92.36 -55.74 211.34
CA LEU A 372 91.89 -57.12 211.57
C LEU A 372 92.99 -58.07 212.05
N THR A 373 94.25 -57.75 211.77
CA THR A 373 95.41 -58.40 212.40
C THR A 373 95.41 -58.18 213.92
N SER A 374 94.78 -57.10 214.41
CA SER A 374 94.57 -56.83 215.85
C SER A 374 93.44 -57.67 216.48
N TYR A 375 92.40 -58.04 215.73
CA TYR A 375 91.27 -58.82 216.27
C TYR A 375 91.59 -60.33 216.43
N LEU A 376 92.60 -60.82 215.72
CA LEU A 376 93.18 -62.16 215.92
C LEU A 376 94.10 -62.24 217.16
N SER A 377 94.44 -61.12 217.80
CA SER A 377 95.24 -61.06 219.02
C SER A 377 94.38 -61.03 220.30
N ASP A 378 93.21 -60.37 220.28
CA ASP A 378 92.46 -60.05 221.51
C ASP A 378 91.52 -61.14 222.04
N MET A 379 91.01 -62.09 221.25
CA MET A 379 90.27 -63.24 221.82
C MET A 379 91.10 -64.52 221.95
N ARG A 380 92.35 -64.53 221.49
CA ARG A 380 93.38 -65.48 221.92
C ARG A 380 93.84 -65.19 223.38
N ALA A 381 93.54 -63.99 223.91
CA ALA A 381 93.84 -63.53 225.26
C ALA A 381 92.69 -63.72 226.28
N LEU A 382 91.51 -64.19 225.85
CA LEU A 382 90.43 -64.66 226.72
C LEU A 382 90.32 -66.20 226.67
N LEU A 383 91.48 -66.85 226.57
CA LEU A 383 91.77 -67.96 227.46
C LEU A 383 91.66 -67.45 228.92
N ALA A 384 91.20 -68.33 229.79
CA ALA A 384 91.50 -68.30 231.23
C ALA A 384 90.68 -67.33 232.11
N SER A 385 89.91 -67.95 233.02
CA SER A 385 89.34 -67.39 234.27
C SER A 385 88.22 -66.34 234.11
N ASP A 386 86.95 -66.66 234.34
CA ASP A 386 86.41 -67.22 235.60
C ASP A 386 85.64 -68.55 235.44
N GLN A 387 86.36 -69.55 234.92
CA GLN A 387 86.43 -70.82 235.62
C GLN A 387 87.91 -71.11 235.96
N GLN A 388 88.35 -70.62 237.12
CA GLN A 388 88.91 -71.53 238.11
C GLN A 388 88.29 -71.16 239.48
N LYS A 389 87.07 -71.61 239.78
CA LYS A 389 86.82 -72.93 240.41
C LYS A 389 87.57 -74.11 239.74
N LEU A 390 88.91 -74.14 239.69
CA LEU A 390 89.80 -74.30 240.85
C LEU A 390 91.30 -73.91 240.54
N LEU A 391 91.90 -72.90 241.22
CA LEU A 391 93.28 -72.86 241.84
C LEU A 391 94.61 -72.38 241.12
N THR A 392 95.38 -71.45 241.80
CA THR A 392 96.86 -71.29 242.15
C THR A 392 98.01 -71.43 241.10
N ASP A 393 99.27 -70.95 241.19
CA ASP A 393 100.19 -70.13 242.06
C ASP A 393 101.47 -69.82 241.19
N LEU A 394 102.31 -68.77 241.30
CA LEU A 394 103.17 -68.19 242.37
C LEU A 394 104.65 -68.70 242.36
N THR A 395 105.55 -67.87 242.94
CA THR A 395 106.86 -68.16 243.59
C THR A 395 108.17 -68.46 242.82
N ASP A 396 109.26 -68.04 243.52
CA ASP A 396 110.73 -68.28 243.39
C ASP A 396 111.42 -67.82 242.09
N GLU A 397 112.71 -67.38 241.99
CA GLU A 397 113.85 -67.08 242.89
C GLU A 397 114.66 -65.91 242.29
#